data_AF-A0AAW8W5C8-F1
#
_entry.id   AF-A0AAW8W5C8-F1
#
_cell.length_a   1.000
_cell.length_b   1.000
_cell.length_c   1.000
_cell.angle_alpha   90.00
_cell.angle_beta   90.00
_cell.angle_gamma   90.00
#
_symmetry.space_group_name_H-M   'P 1'
#
loop_
_entity.id
_entity.type
_entity.pdbx_description
1 polymer ?
#
loop_
_entity_poly.entity_id
_entity_poly.type
_entity_poly.pdbx_seq_one_letter_code
_entity_poly.pdbx_strand_id
1 'polypeptide(L)' 'MANDKIMLDPAAFAAAVLGGNAQRPDEENKLYIKRQLTLYLEATLLAQDFNNLEESRFDMAKTQKRNEVLSKIIERRYH' A
#
# COMPACT_ATOMS: atom_id res chain seq x y z
N MET A 1 -11.15 17.77 5.55
CA MET A 1 -9.99 17.32 4.75
C MET A 1 -10.20 15.84 4.50
N ALA A 2 -10.26 15.44 3.22
CA ALA A 2 -10.71 14.13 2.79
C ALA A 2 -9.82 13.01 3.36
N ASN A 3 -10.45 12.03 3.98
CA ASN A 3 -9.81 10.86 4.58
C ASN A 3 -9.75 9.75 3.50
N ASP A 4 -9.21 10.09 2.34
CA ASP A 4 -9.22 9.21 1.18
C ASP A 4 -8.13 8.16 1.34
N LYS A 5 -8.56 6.90 1.53
CA LYS A 5 -7.70 5.73 1.62
C LYS A 5 -6.90 5.64 0.32
N ILE A 6 -5.60 5.90 0.38
CA ILE A 6 -4.73 5.73 -0.80
C ILE A 6 -4.49 4.23 -0.94
N MET A 7 -5.02 3.65 -2.02
CA MET A 7 -4.83 2.25 -2.38
C MET A 7 -4.09 2.19 -3.71
N LEU A 8 -3.12 1.29 -3.79
CA LEU A 8 -2.42 0.98 -5.03
C LEU A 8 -3.14 -0.17 -5.74
N ASP A 9 -3.30 -0.08 -7.06
CA ASP A 9 -3.53 -1.27 -7.89
C ASP A 9 -2.18 -1.99 -8.03
N PRO A 10 -2.01 -3.21 -7.46
CA PRO A 10 -0.72 -3.89 -7.47
C PRO A 10 -0.20 -4.20 -8.86
N ALA A 11 -1.09 -4.56 -9.80
CA ALA A 11 -0.69 -4.92 -11.15
C ALA A 11 -0.28 -3.66 -11.94
N ALA A 12 -1.04 -2.58 -11.81
CA ALA A 12 -0.70 -1.30 -12.46
C ALA A 12 0.60 -0.72 -11.89
N PHE A 13 0.80 -0.81 -10.57
CA PHE A 13 2.04 -0.40 -9.91
C PHE A 13 3.24 -1.21 -10.42
N ALA A 14 3.14 -2.54 -10.41
CA ALA A 14 4.21 -3.42 -10.87
C ALA A 14 4.55 -3.17 -12.35
N ALA A 15 3.55 -2.99 -13.21
CA ALA A 15 3.76 -2.67 -14.62
C ALA A 15 4.49 -1.33 -14.81
N ALA A 16 4.15 -0.30 -14.01
CA ALA A 16 4.84 0.98 -14.06
C ALA A 16 6.32 0.88 -13.64
N VAL A 17 6.64 0.03 -12.66
CA VAL A 17 8.01 -0.22 -12.20
C VAL A 17 8.86 -0.89 -13.30
N LEU A 18 8.28 -1.78 -14.11
CA LEU A 18 9.01 -2.44 -15.21
C LEU A 18 9.47 -1.44 -16.28
N GLY A 19 8.68 -0.40 -16.55
CA GLY A 19 8.95 0.58 -17.63
C GLY A 19 10.30 1.29 -17.51
N GLY A 20 10.88 1.36 -16.30
CA GLY A 20 12.19 1.96 -16.07
C GLY A 20 13.38 1.00 -16.23
N ASN A 21 13.15 -0.28 -16.53
CA ASN A 21 14.15 -1.32 -16.37
C ASN A 21 14.47 -2.05 -17.68
N ALA A 22 15.10 -1.33 -18.61
CA ALA A 22 15.49 -1.85 -19.91
C ALA A 22 16.49 -3.02 -19.80
N GLN A 23 16.55 -3.82 -20.86
CA GLN A 23 17.58 -4.83 -21.04
C GLN A 23 18.94 -4.15 -21.17
N ARG A 24 19.95 -4.68 -20.49
CA ARG A 24 21.31 -4.13 -20.53
C ARG A 24 22.01 -4.54 -21.85
N PRO A 25 23.02 -3.78 -22.30
CA PRO A 25 23.91 -4.24 -23.37
C PRO A 25 24.48 -5.61 -23.01
N ASP A 26 24.48 -6.52 -23.98
CA ASP A 26 24.99 -7.89 -23.86
C ASP A 26 24.28 -8.79 -22.82
N GLU A 27 23.14 -8.36 -22.25
CA GLU A 27 22.32 -9.20 -21.37
C GLU A 27 21.56 -10.23 -22.21
N GLU A 28 21.67 -11.52 -21.88
CA GLU A 28 20.83 -12.54 -22.52
C GLU A 28 19.35 -12.32 -22.22
N ASN A 29 18.49 -12.53 -23.24
CA ASN A 29 17.04 -12.41 -23.09
C ASN A 29 16.48 -13.23 -21.92
N LYS A 30 17.01 -14.43 -21.69
CA LYS A 30 16.56 -15.29 -20.59
C LYS A 30 16.88 -14.69 -19.22
N LEU A 31 18.03 -14.05 -19.08
CA LEU A 31 18.42 -13.36 -17.85
C LEU A 31 17.57 -12.11 -17.65
N TYR A 32 17.39 -11.33 -18.72
CA TYR A 32 16.54 -10.15 -18.73
C TYR A 32 15.10 -10.46 -18.31
N ILE A 33 14.46 -11.44 -18.95
CA ILE A 33 13.07 -11.82 -18.67
C ILE A 33 12.91 -12.29 -17.22
N LYS A 34 13.85 -13.08 -16.69
CA LYS A 34 13.83 -13.50 -15.28
C LYS A 34 13.88 -12.30 -14.35
N ARG A 35 14.76 -11.34 -14.62
CA ARG A 35 14.88 -10.11 -13.83
C ARG A 35 13.60 -9.28 -13.86
N GLN A 36 12.96 -9.13 -15.02
CA GLN A 36 11.66 -8.45 -15.14
C GLN A 36 10.56 -9.18 -14.36
N LEU A 37 10.50 -10.51 -14.46
CA LEU A 37 9.50 -11.30 -13.74
C LEU A 37 9.67 -11.20 -12.22
N THR A 38 10.91 -11.30 -11.73
CA THR A 38 11.21 -11.09 -10.31
C THR A 38 10.76 -9.71 -9.85
N LEU A 39 11.15 -8.66 -10.59
CA LEU A 39 10.80 -7.29 -10.25
C LEU A 39 9.28 -7.05 -10.23
N TYR A 40 8.55 -7.64 -11.17
CA TYR A 40 7.09 -7.54 -11.22
C TYR A 40 6.45 -8.16 -9.98
N LEU A 41 6.89 -9.36 -9.59
CA LEU A 41 6.36 -10.07 -8.42
C LEU A 41 6.67 -9.32 -7.12
N GLU A 42 7.91 -8.83 -6.97
CA GLU A 42 8.32 -8.03 -5.81
C GLU A 42 7.51 -6.74 -5.70
N ALA A 43 7.34 -6.01 -6.79
CA ALA A 43 6.54 -4.78 -6.81
C ALA A 43 5.06 -5.05 -6.50
N THR A 44 4.52 -6.17 -6.99
CA THR A 44 3.14 -6.60 -6.68
C THR A 44 2.97 -6.85 -5.18
N LEU A 45 3.88 -7.61 -4.56
CA LEU A 45 3.86 -7.89 -3.13
C LEU A 45 3.99 -6.60 -2.31
N LEU A 46 4.89 -5.71 -2.70
CA LEU A 46 5.08 -4.43 -2.03
C LEU A 46 3.81 -3.57 -2.03
N ALA A 47 3.09 -3.52 -3.17
CA ALA A 47 1.83 -2.78 -3.26
C ALA A 47 0.73 -3.41 -2.39
N GLN A 48 0.67 -4.74 -2.32
CA GLN A 48 -0.25 -5.45 -1.43
C GLN A 48 0.06 -5.17 0.04
N ASP A 49 1.32 -5.24 0.44
CA ASP A 49 1.76 -4.94 1.80
C ASP A 49 1.44 -3.48 2.18
N PHE A 50 1.67 -2.54 1.27
CA PHE A 50 1.27 -1.15 1.45
C PHE A 50 -0.23 -1.01 1.72
N ASN A 51 -1.08 -1.65 0.89
CA ASN A 51 -2.53 -1.60 1.04
C ASN A 51 -2.99 -2.18 2.38
N ASN A 52 -2.39 -3.29 2.81
CA ASN A 52 -2.69 -3.94 4.10
C ASN A 52 -2.32 -3.03 5.28
N LEU A 53 -1.17 -2.35 5.21
CA LEU A 53 -0.72 -1.40 6.23
C LEU A 53 -1.63 -0.16 6.28
N GLU A 54 -2.05 0.35 5.13
CA GLU A 54 -2.93 1.52 5.05
C GLU A 54 -4.33 1.22 5.61
N GLU A 55 -4.85 0.02 5.32
CA GLU A 55 -6.08 -0.48 5.94
C GLU A 55 -5.98 -0.57 7.46
N SER A 56 -4.91 -1.21 7.97
CA SER A 56 -4.69 -1.36 9.40
C SER A 56 -4.61 -0.01 10.13
N ARG A 57 -3.88 0.97 9.54
CA ARG A 57 -3.76 2.33 10.10
C ARG A 57 -5.11 3.03 10.19
N PHE A 58 -5.92 2.91 9.14
CA PHE A 58 -7.22 3.56 9.08
C PHE A 58 -8.19 3.01 10.14
N ASP A 59 -8.20 1.69 10.34
CA ASP A 59 -9.06 1.04 11.34
C ASP A 59 -8.70 1.44 12.77
N MET A 60 -7.40 1.56 13.06
CA MET A 60 -6.93 2.10 14.35
C MET A 60 -7.39 3.54 14.55
N ALA A 61 -7.21 4.41 13.54
CA ALA A 61 -7.61 5.81 13.63
C ALA A 61 -9.12 5.98 13.87
N LYS A 62 -9.95 5.17 13.19
CA LYS A 62 -11.40 5.14 13.39
C LYS A 62 -11.78 4.67 14.80
N THR A 63 -11.09 3.65 15.31
CA THR A 63 -11.29 3.13 16.68
C THR A 63 -10.95 4.18 17.73
N GLN A 64 -9.82 4.88 17.57
CA GLN A 64 -9.39 5.92 18.49
C GLN A 64 -10.38 7.10 18.52
N LYS A 65 -10.82 7.55 17.34
CA LYS A 65 -11.84 8.62 17.23
C LYS A 65 -13.17 8.23 17.86
N ARG A 66 -13.62 6.98 17.68
CA ARG A 66 -14.82 6.46 18.35
C ARG A 66 -14.65 6.49 19.87
N ASN A 67 -13.52 6.04 20.40
CA ASN A 67 -13.27 6.03 21.83
C ASN A 67 -13.24 7.45 22.40
N GLU A 68 -12.63 8.41 21.69
CA GLU A 68 -12.60 9.81 22.11
C GLU A 68 -14.01 10.43 22.19
N VAL A 69 -14.88 10.12 21.22
CA VAL A 69 -16.29 10.53 21.24
C VAL A 69 -17.04 9.92 22.43
N LEU A 70 -16.83 8.63 22.70
CA LEU A 70 -17.46 7.95 23.83
C LEU A 70 -17.00 8.54 25.17
N SER A 71 -15.70 8.83 25.34
CA SER A 71 -15.17 9.48 26.54
C SER A 71 -15.82 10.85 26.79
N LYS A 72 -15.94 11.68 25.75
CA LYS A 72 -16.62 13.00 25.85
C LYS A 72 -18.09 12.88 26.24
N ILE A 73 -18.80 11.84 25.78
CA ILE A 73 -20.20 11.59 26.17
C ILE A 73 -20.30 11.19 27.65
N ILE A 74 -19.36 10.36 28.13
CA ILE A 74 -19.29 9.92 29.53
C ILE A 74 -18.99 11.12 30.44
N GLU A 75 -17.95 11.91 30.15
CA GLU A 75 -17.60 13.12 30.91
C GLU A 75 -18.79 14.07 31.06
N ARG A 76 -19.55 14.27 29.98
CA ARG A 76 -20.74 15.16 29.97
C ARG A 76 -21.95 14.61 30.72
N ARG A 77 -21.94 13.34 31.14
CA ARG A 77 -23.04 12.67 31.85
C ARG A 77 -22.78 12.59 33.36
N TYR A 78 -21.52 12.71 33.80
CA TYR A 78 -21.11 12.65 35.20
C TYR A 78 -20.66 14.02 35.77
N HIS A 79 -20.81 15.09 34.98
CA HIS A 79 -20.73 16.50 35.36
C HIS A 79 -22.02 17.21 34.95
#